data_AF-A0A8H3QLE8-F1
#
_entry.id   AF-A0A8H3QLE8-F1
#
_cell.length_a   1.000
_cell.length_b   1.000
_cell.length_c   1.000
_cell.angle_alpha   90.00
_cell.angle_beta   90.00
_cell.angle_gamma   90.00
#
_symmetry.space_group_name_H-M   'P 1'
#
loop_
_entity.id
_entity.type
_entity.pdbx_description
1 polymer ?
#
loop_
_entity_poly.entity_id
_entity_poly.type
_entity_poly.pdbx_seq_one_letter_code
_entity_poly.pdbx_strand_id
1 'polypeptide(L)'
;MISNKLSAHVIKILIDLGILNNILGKRSLHDQISTELNDKFDTCISDINSFFTEKLDRINDDLNNKLNEEVNAGLDRIEEACHNDFGNISSEFTSIKASIEILQNDLAQRYAVVRRADFNQQSVSNESETNGSGLGSSLDSASASTSSSSSSEGSNLSGIFDITGDIKIRFKEHFDRLMKARNYTFDEMCFSVAMDIRSLGGNIKISTVKNFYSGVGRSTVSTVNQINAWVNSFNNNNAE
;
A
#
# COMPACT_ATOMS: atom_id res chain seq x y z
N MET A 1 -13.91 -66.32 -12.97
CA MET A 1 -13.18 -67.45 -13.60
C MET A 1 -11.69 -67.15 -13.87
N ILE A 2 -11.31 -65.92 -14.26
CA ILE A 2 -9.91 -65.53 -14.56
C ILE A 2 -9.01 -65.55 -13.31
N SER A 3 -9.51 -65.07 -12.17
CA SER A 3 -8.77 -65.02 -10.89
C SER A 3 -8.26 -66.38 -10.42
N ASN A 4 -9.07 -67.43 -10.53
CA ASN A 4 -8.71 -68.77 -10.06
C ASN A 4 -7.64 -69.41 -10.95
N LYS A 5 -7.67 -69.12 -12.26
CA LYS A 5 -6.68 -69.63 -13.23
C LYS A 5 -5.32 -68.94 -13.07
N LEU A 6 -5.33 -67.63 -12.78
CA LEU A 6 -4.13 -66.87 -12.43
C LEU A 6 -3.53 -67.35 -11.11
N SER A 7 -4.37 -67.54 -10.08
CA SER A 7 -3.94 -68.08 -8.78
C SER A 7 -3.31 -69.46 -8.92
N ALA A 8 -3.87 -70.35 -9.73
CA ALA A 8 -3.31 -71.68 -9.98
C ALA A 8 -1.95 -71.62 -10.71
N HIS A 9 -1.78 -70.69 -11.66
CA HIS A 9 -0.50 -70.48 -12.33
C HIS A 9 0.56 -69.93 -11.38
N VAL A 10 0.21 -68.96 -10.53
CA VAL A 10 1.12 -68.40 -9.53
C VAL A 10 1.57 -69.47 -8.53
N ILE A 11 0.65 -70.30 -8.02
CA ILE A 11 0.97 -71.38 -7.10
C ILE A 11 1.89 -72.43 -7.75
N LYS A 12 1.63 -72.80 -9.01
CA LYS A 12 2.46 -73.76 -9.74
C LYS A 12 3.89 -73.25 -9.94
N ILE A 13 4.03 -71.97 -10.31
CA ILE A 13 5.34 -71.32 -10.48
C ILE A 13 6.11 -71.33 -9.15
N LEU A 14 5.46 -71.03 -8.02
CA LEU A 14 6.09 -71.06 -6.69
C LEU A 14 6.59 -72.46 -6.30
N ILE A 15 5.84 -73.52 -6.63
CA ILE A 15 6.21 -74.90 -6.34
C ILE A 15 7.42 -75.34 -7.18
N ASP A 16 7.38 -75.10 -8.49
CA ASP A 16 8.47 -75.47 -9.41
C ASP A 16 9.79 -74.75 -9.06
N LEU A 17 9.70 -73.48 -8.62
CA LEU A 17 10.81 -72.70 -8.10
C LEU A 17 11.41 -73.29 -6.81
N GLY A 18 10.57 -73.77 -5.89
CA GLY A 18 11.03 -74.42 -4.65
C GLY A 18 11.82 -75.71 -4.90
N ILE A 19 11.47 -76.45 -5.95
CA ILE A 19 12.17 -77.69 -6.35
C ILE A 19 13.53 -77.36 -6.98
N LEU A 20 13.59 -76.38 -7.88
CA LEU A 20 14.83 -75.93 -8.52
C LEU A 20 15.84 -75.38 -7.51
N ASN A 21 15.36 -74.73 -6.45
CA ASN A 21 16.18 -74.12 -5.42
C ASN A 21 17.01 -75.12 -4.60
N ASN A 22 16.51 -76.34 -4.42
CA ASN A 22 17.21 -77.38 -3.66
C ASN A 22 18.35 -78.06 -4.44
N ILE A 23 18.48 -77.81 -5.75
CA ILE A 23 19.41 -78.53 -6.63
C ILE A 23 20.67 -77.72 -6.97
N LEU A 24 20.63 -76.37 -6.92
CA LEU A 24 21.71 -75.52 -7.43
C LEU A 24 22.40 -74.71 -6.31
N GLY A 25 23.54 -75.19 -5.82
CA GLY A 25 24.31 -74.59 -4.73
C GLY A 25 25.08 -73.30 -5.07
N LYS A 26 24.39 -72.21 -5.44
CA LYS A 26 25.00 -70.88 -5.62
C LYS A 26 23.96 -69.75 -5.43
N ARG A 27 23.82 -69.24 -4.20
CA ARG A 27 22.67 -68.47 -3.67
C ARG A 27 21.33 -69.18 -3.94
N SER A 28 20.44 -69.11 -2.98
CA SER A 28 19.07 -69.60 -3.20
C SER A 28 18.51 -68.87 -4.42
N LEU A 29 17.91 -69.57 -5.39
CA LEU A 29 17.20 -68.95 -6.51
C LEU A 29 16.19 -67.90 -6.03
N HIS A 30 15.64 -68.11 -4.84
CA HIS A 30 14.84 -67.13 -4.12
C HIS A 30 15.56 -65.78 -3.95
N ASP A 31 16.81 -65.77 -3.50
CA ASP A 31 17.57 -64.54 -3.25
C ASP A 31 17.88 -63.81 -4.56
N GLN A 32 18.16 -64.55 -5.63
CA GLN A 32 18.40 -63.98 -6.95
C GLN A 32 17.14 -63.29 -7.49
N ILE A 33 16.00 -63.97 -7.41
CA ILE A 33 14.70 -63.42 -7.84
C ILE A 33 14.31 -62.21 -6.99
N SER A 34 14.46 -62.28 -5.67
CA SER A 34 14.16 -61.16 -4.78
C SER A 34 15.04 -59.94 -5.05
N THR A 35 16.33 -60.15 -5.29
CA THR A 35 17.25 -59.05 -5.62
C THR A 35 16.87 -58.40 -6.94
N GLU A 36 16.67 -59.20 -8.00
CA GLU A 36 16.32 -58.66 -9.32
C GLU A 36 14.97 -57.93 -9.32
N LEU A 37 13.98 -58.44 -8.58
CA LEU A 37 12.70 -57.75 -8.43
C LEU A 37 12.85 -56.42 -7.69
N ASN A 38 13.58 -56.40 -6.57
CA ASN A 38 13.79 -55.17 -5.80
C ASN A 38 14.53 -54.12 -6.64
N ASP A 39 15.60 -54.50 -7.35
CA ASP A 39 16.34 -53.58 -8.23
C ASP A 39 15.42 -52.98 -9.31
N LYS A 40 14.53 -53.80 -9.90
CA LYS A 40 13.53 -53.33 -10.89
C LYS A 40 12.48 -52.41 -10.25
N PHE A 41 12.03 -52.71 -9.04
CA PHE A 41 11.10 -51.86 -8.31
C PHE A 41 11.75 -50.52 -7.95
N ASP A 42 12.95 -50.53 -7.41
CA ASP A 42 13.68 -49.31 -7.03
C ASP A 42 13.96 -48.43 -8.24
N THR A 43 14.36 -49.03 -9.37
CA THR A 43 14.52 -48.32 -10.64
C THR A 43 13.20 -47.68 -11.08
N CYS A 44 12.10 -48.45 -11.08
CA CYS A 44 10.78 -47.95 -11.47
C CYS A 44 10.29 -46.82 -10.56
N ILE A 45 10.48 -46.94 -9.24
CA ILE A 45 10.13 -45.89 -8.27
C ILE A 45 11.00 -44.64 -8.48
N SER A 46 12.29 -44.81 -8.74
CA SER A 46 13.20 -43.72 -9.05
C SER A 46 12.78 -42.97 -10.32
N ASP A 47 12.44 -43.68 -11.39
CA ASP A 47 11.97 -43.09 -12.65
C ASP A 47 10.66 -42.32 -12.46
N ILE A 48 9.72 -42.90 -11.70
CA ILE A 48 8.45 -42.24 -11.35
C ILE A 48 8.72 -40.96 -10.57
N ASN A 49 9.57 -41.01 -9.54
CA ASN A 49 9.90 -39.84 -8.73
C ASN A 49 10.58 -38.76 -9.57
N SER A 50 11.57 -39.13 -10.40
CA SER A 50 12.24 -38.19 -11.30
C SER A 50 11.26 -37.48 -12.23
N PHE A 51 10.31 -38.23 -12.82
CA PHE A 51 9.29 -37.67 -13.69
C PHE A 51 8.37 -36.67 -12.96
N PHE A 52 7.95 -36.99 -11.74
CA PHE A 52 7.12 -36.09 -10.95
C PHE A 52 7.88 -34.84 -10.50
N THR A 53 9.14 -34.98 -10.08
CA THR A 53 10.01 -33.87 -9.74
C THR A 53 10.16 -32.92 -10.92
N GLU A 54 10.52 -33.42 -12.11
CA GLU A 54 10.67 -32.59 -13.31
C GLU A 54 9.37 -31.86 -13.68
N LYS A 55 8.22 -32.54 -13.55
CA LYS A 55 6.93 -31.90 -13.79
C LYS A 55 6.60 -30.81 -12.78
N LEU A 56 6.89 -31.02 -11.50
CA LEU A 56 6.65 -30.03 -10.45
C LEU A 56 7.53 -28.80 -10.66
N ASP A 57 8.80 -28.99 -10.96
CA ASP A 57 9.73 -27.90 -11.23
C ASP A 57 9.25 -27.06 -12.41
N ARG A 58 8.85 -27.70 -13.51
CA ARG A 58 8.32 -26.99 -14.68
C ARG A 58 7.03 -26.21 -14.39
N ILE A 59 6.12 -26.77 -13.58
CA ILE A 59 4.89 -26.08 -13.17
C ILE A 59 5.23 -24.88 -12.29
N ASN A 60 6.16 -25.04 -11.36
CA ASN A 60 6.61 -23.96 -10.48
C ASN A 60 7.23 -22.81 -11.28
N ASP A 61 8.10 -23.12 -12.24
CA ASP A 61 8.74 -22.11 -13.09
C ASP A 61 7.72 -21.37 -13.98
N ASP A 62 6.77 -22.09 -14.59
CA ASP A 62 5.70 -21.49 -15.40
C ASP A 62 4.82 -20.54 -14.58
N LEU A 63 4.40 -20.96 -13.38
CA LEU A 63 3.60 -20.13 -12.49
C LEU A 63 4.36 -18.90 -12.00
N ASN A 64 5.64 -19.05 -11.63
CA ASN A 64 6.47 -17.93 -11.19
C ASN A 64 6.69 -16.92 -12.31
N ASN A 65 6.97 -17.39 -13.53
CA ASN A 65 7.14 -16.51 -14.69
C ASN A 65 5.85 -15.75 -15.00
N LYS A 66 4.71 -16.45 -15.05
CA LYS A 66 3.42 -15.83 -15.32
C LYS A 66 3.01 -14.82 -14.24
N LEU A 67 3.25 -15.15 -12.97
CA LEU A 67 3.00 -14.23 -11.87
C LEU A 67 3.87 -12.97 -11.98
N ASN A 68 5.16 -13.15 -12.29
CA ASN A 68 6.09 -12.04 -12.43
C ASN A 68 5.70 -11.14 -13.61
N GLU A 69 5.33 -11.70 -14.76
CA GLU A 69 4.84 -10.94 -15.91
C GLU A 69 3.59 -10.11 -15.57
N GLU A 70 2.60 -10.71 -14.92
CA GLU A 70 1.36 -10.03 -14.55
C GLU A 70 1.60 -8.90 -13.53
N VAL A 71 2.43 -9.16 -12.51
CA VAL A 71 2.77 -8.17 -11.49
C VAL A 71 3.52 -6.99 -12.11
N ASN A 72 4.51 -7.24 -12.97
CA ASN A 72 5.28 -6.18 -13.62
C ASN A 72 4.39 -5.36 -14.57
N ALA A 73 3.56 -6.01 -15.39
CA ALA A 73 2.61 -5.30 -16.24
C ALA A 73 1.60 -4.46 -15.43
N GLY A 74 1.18 -4.94 -14.26
CA GLY A 74 0.34 -4.19 -13.33
C GLY A 74 1.06 -2.96 -12.76
N LEU A 75 2.32 -3.10 -12.37
CA LEU A 75 3.16 -2.01 -11.87
C LEU A 75 3.39 -0.94 -12.94
N ASP A 76 3.73 -1.34 -14.17
CA ASP A 76 3.95 -0.42 -15.28
C ASP A 76 2.71 0.44 -15.55
N ARG A 77 1.51 -0.16 -15.53
CA ARG A 77 0.24 0.58 -15.71
C ARG A 77 -0.02 1.57 -14.58
N ILE A 78 0.31 1.21 -13.34
CA ILE A 78 0.15 2.11 -12.19
C ILE A 78 1.16 3.25 -12.27
N GLU A 79 2.42 2.95 -12.61
CA GLU A 79 3.47 3.95 -12.78
C GLU A 79 3.10 4.96 -13.88
N GLU A 80 2.64 4.48 -15.03
CA GLU A 80 2.18 5.33 -16.13
C GLU A 80 0.99 6.21 -15.71
N ALA A 81 -0.01 5.64 -15.05
CA ALA A 81 -1.15 6.41 -14.56
C ALA A 81 -0.73 7.50 -13.57
N CYS A 82 0.12 7.15 -12.60
CA CYS A 82 0.66 8.12 -11.64
C CYS A 82 1.48 9.21 -12.33
N HIS A 83 2.35 8.85 -13.29
CA HIS A 83 3.16 9.81 -14.04
C HIS A 83 2.27 10.81 -14.79
N ASN A 84 1.21 10.34 -15.43
CA ASN A 84 0.25 11.18 -16.14
C ASN A 84 -0.50 12.12 -15.19
N ASP A 85 -0.98 11.62 -14.04
CA ASP A 85 -1.66 12.43 -13.03
C ASP A 85 -0.74 13.53 -12.48
N PHE A 86 0.51 13.19 -12.12
CA PHE A 86 1.50 14.16 -11.67
C PHE A 86 1.86 15.18 -12.76
N GLY A 87 1.98 14.73 -14.01
CA GLY A 87 2.20 15.60 -15.16
C GLY A 87 1.07 16.62 -15.33
N ASN A 88 -0.18 16.16 -15.21
CA ASN A 88 -1.35 17.04 -15.29
C ASN A 88 -1.36 18.06 -14.15
N ILE A 89 -1.17 17.61 -12.90
CA ILE A 89 -1.06 18.50 -11.73
C ILE A 89 0.05 19.55 -11.92
N SER A 90 1.23 19.13 -12.40
CA SER A 90 2.34 20.04 -12.68
C SER A 90 1.98 21.10 -13.72
N SER A 91 1.20 20.73 -14.75
CA SER A 91 0.73 21.66 -15.77
C SER A 91 -0.26 22.69 -15.19
N GLU A 92 -1.16 22.26 -14.30
CA GLU A 92 -2.09 23.16 -13.60
C GLU A 92 -1.35 24.16 -12.71
N PHE A 93 -0.35 23.71 -11.94
CA PHE A 93 0.49 24.61 -11.15
C PHE A 93 1.23 25.63 -12.01
N THR A 94 1.69 25.23 -13.21
CA THR A 94 2.33 26.14 -14.16
C THR A 94 1.34 27.21 -14.64
N SER A 95 0.10 26.82 -14.94
CA SER A 95 -0.97 27.74 -15.33
C SER A 95 -1.36 28.71 -14.21
N ILE A 96 -1.49 28.21 -12.97
CA ILE A 96 -1.76 29.02 -11.78
C ILE A 96 -0.63 30.04 -11.57
N LYS A 97 0.63 29.61 -11.67
CA LYS A 97 1.79 30.50 -11.54
C LYS A 97 1.74 31.65 -12.56
N ALA A 98 1.51 31.34 -13.83
CA ALA A 98 1.38 32.35 -14.88
C ALA A 98 0.23 33.33 -14.60
N SER A 99 -0.91 32.82 -14.12
CA SER A 99 -2.07 33.65 -13.74
C SER A 99 -1.75 34.60 -12.58
N ILE A 100 -1.01 34.13 -11.57
CA ILE A 100 -0.55 34.97 -10.45
C ILE A 100 0.38 36.07 -10.94
N GLU A 101 1.33 35.76 -11.82
CA GLU A 101 2.25 36.76 -12.39
C GLU A 101 1.49 37.87 -13.15
N ILE A 102 0.45 37.50 -13.93
CA ILE A 102 -0.42 38.45 -14.61
C ILE A 102 -1.15 39.36 -13.61
N LEU A 103 -1.73 38.79 -12.55
CA LEU A 103 -2.44 39.55 -11.53
C LEU A 103 -1.52 40.51 -10.77
N GLN A 104 -0.29 40.07 -10.46
CA GLN A 104 0.72 40.92 -9.82
C GLN A 104 1.10 42.11 -10.72
N ASN A 105 1.27 41.87 -12.02
CA ASN A 105 1.56 42.92 -12.99
C ASN A 105 0.40 43.93 -13.12
N ASP A 106 -0.85 43.47 -13.20
CA ASP A 106 -2.03 44.35 -13.24
C ASP A 106 -2.13 45.20 -11.96
N LEU A 107 -1.94 44.58 -10.80
CA LEU A 107 -1.94 45.28 -9.52
C LEU A 107 -0.87 46.37 -9.46
N ALA A 108 0.36 46.05 -9.85
CA ALA A 108 1.47 47.00 -9.88
C ALA A 108 1.18 48.20 -10.81
N GLN A 109 0.59 47.94 -11.99
CA GLN A 109 0.19 48.99 -12.92
C GLN A 109 -0.89 49.91 -12.32
N ARG A 110 -1.93 49.35 -11.70
CA ARG A 110 -3.01 50.15 -11.07
C ARG A 110 -2.48 51.05 -9.96
N TYR A 111 -1.61 50.55 -9.09
CA TYR A 111 -1.00 51.36 -8.03
C TYR A 111 -0.12 52.48 -8.58
N ALA A 112 0.57 52.27 -9.71
CA ALA A 112 1.36 53.31 -10.35
C ALA A 112 0.47 54.44 -10.91
N VAL A 113 -0.68 54.10 -11.50
CA VAL A 113 -1.65 55.07 -12.02
C VAL A 113 -2.28 55.90 -10.89
N VAL A 114 -2.74 55.25 -9.81
CA VAL A 114 -3.33 55.94 -8.65
C VAL A 114 -2.34 56.91 -8.02
N ARG A 115 -1.10 56.46 -7.74
CA ARG A 115 -0.06 57.36 -7.20
C ARG A 115 0.24 58.56 -8.10
N ARG A 116 0.15 58.38 -9.42
CA ARG A 116 0.38 59.48 -10.37
C ARG A 116 -0.78 60.49 -10.38
N ALA A 117 -2.02 60.01 -10.23
CA ALA A 117 -3.19 60.88 -10.11
C ALA A 117 -3.16 61.72 -8.82
N ASP A 118 -2.78 61.11 -7.69
CA ASP A 118 -2.66 61.80 -6.40
C ASP A 118 -1.60 62.92 -6.45
N PHE A 119 -0.44 62.66 -7.08
CA PHE A 119 0.59 63.68 -7.31
C PHE A 119 0.09 64.85 -8.16
N ASN A 120 -0.66 64.55 -9.23
CA ASN A 120 -1.17 65.58 -10.13
C ASN A 120 -2.26 66.46 -9.46
N GLN A 121 -3.08 65.90 -8.56
CA GLN A 121 -4.07 66.69 -7.81
C GLN A 121 -3.41 67.59 -6.75
N GLN A 122 -2.37 67.11 -6.07
CA GLN A 122 -1.60 67.93 -5.12
C GLN A 122 -0.82 69.06 -5.82
N SER A 123 -0.33 68.85 -7.04
CA SER A 123 0.32 69.93 -7.80
C SER A 123 -0.64 71.03 -8.27
N VAL A 124 -1.90 70.70 -8.58
CA VAL A 124 -2.92 71.70 -9.01
C VAL A 124 -3.42 72.53 -7.82
N SER A 125 -3.27 72.03 -6.58
CA SER A 125 -3.72 72.72 -5.37
C SER A 125 -2.70 73.70 -4.78
N ASN A 126 -1.48 73.76 -5.34
CA ASN A 126 -0.34 74.52 -4.77
C ASN A 126 0.10 75.73 -5.62
N GLU A 127 -0.71 76.21 -6.56
CA GLU A 127 -0.36 77.38 -7.38
C GLU A 127 -0.67 78.75 -6.75
N SER A 128 -0.83 78.84 -5.43
CA SER A 128 -0.82 80.14 -4.74
C SER A 128 0.26 80.21 -3.67
N GLU A 129 1.20 81.14 -3.92
CA GLU A 129 2.06 81.89 -2.98
C GLU A 129 3.56 81.49 -2.85
N THR A 130 4.37 82.21 -3.64
CA THR A 130 5.57 83.01 -3.27
C THR A 130 6.72 82.45 -2.42
N ASN A 131 7.90 82.46 -3.06
CA ASN A 131 9.24 82.85 -2.57
C ASN A 131 9.76 82.31 -1.22
N GLY A 132 10.81 81.48 -1.29
CA GLY A 132 11.70 81.21 -0.17
C GLY A 132 12.89 80.34 -0.56
N SER A 133 14.04 80.99 -0.77
CA SER A 133 15.37 80.42 -1.02
C SER A 133 15.85 79.40 0.02
N GLY A 134 16.59 78.37 -0.38
CA GLY A 134 17.43 77.61 0.56
C GLY A 134 17.97 76.27 0.06
N LEU A 135 19.22 76.30 -0.39
CA LEU A 135 20.15 75.20 -0.68
C LEU A 135 20.12 74.00 0.28
N GLY A 136 20.41 72.79 -0.23
CA GLY A 136 21.04 71.74 0.60
C GLY A 136 20.73 70.29 0.21
N SER A 137 21.65 69.67 -0.53
CA SER A 137 21.75 68.23 -0.81
C SER A 137 21.84 67.34 0.44
N SER A 138 21.29 66.13 0.41
CA SER A 138 22.09 64.88 0.49
C SER A 138 21.19 63.64 0.46
N LEU A 139 21.61 62.67 -0.35
CA LEU A 139 21.18 61.28 -0.33
C LEU A 139 21.48 60.66 1.04
N ASP A 140 20.65 59.73 1.51
CA ASP A 140 21.12 58.39 1.88
C ASP A 140 19.97 57.42 2.14
N SER A 141 20.14 56.23 1.57
CA SER A 141 19.32 55.03 1.78
C SER A 141 20.03 54.15 2.80
N ALA A 142 19.35 53.67 3.85
CA ALA A 142 19.81 52.50 4.59
C ALA A 142 18.67 51.80 5.33
N SER A 143 18.59 50.50 5.04
CA SER A 143 17.75 49.45 5.61
C SER A 143 17.97 49.18 7.10
N ALA A 144 16.94 48.71 7.81
CA ALA A 144 16.82 47.32 8.31
C ALA A 144 15.92 47.21 9.55
N SER A 145 14.94 46.30 9.44
CA SER A 145 14.48 45.31 10.43
C SER A 145 14.12 45.74 11.86
N THR A 146 12.86 45.52 12.26
CA THR A 146 12.42 44.36 13.09
C THR A 146 11.10 44.68 13.76
N SER A 147 10.07 43.86 13.52
CA SER A 147 9.17 43.40 14.58
C SER A 147 8.30 42.27 14.04
N SER A 148 8.68 41.06 14.44
CA SER A 148 7.85 39.87 14.47
C SER A 148 6.52 40.15 15.15
N SER A 149 5.42 39.94 14.43
CA SER A 149 4.10 39.70 15.03
C SER A 149 3.61 38.35 14.53
N SER A 150 3.71 37.38 15.43
CA SER A 150 2.99 36.12 15.39
C SER A 150 1.49 36.41 15.30
N SER A 151 0.89 36.18 14.13
CA SER A 151 -0.54 36.01 13.98
C SER A 151 -0.82 34.61 13.44
N SER A 152 -0.69 33.63 14.32
CA SER A 152 -1.30 32.30 14.13
C SER A 152 -2.76 32.42 14.53
N GLU A 153 -3.55 33.08 13.68
CA GLU A 153 -5.00 33.14 13.86
C GLU A 153 -5.66 33.05 12.49
N GLY A 154 -6.12 31.85 12.19
CA GLY A 154 -6.73 31.44 10.92
C GLY A 154 -6.47 29.95 10.74
N SER A 155 -7.36 29.03 11.12
CA SER A 155 -8.75 29.03 10.66
C SER A 155 -9.62 28.19 11.61
N ASN A 156 -10.69 28.79 12.11
CA ASN A 156 -11.79 28.11 12.81
C ASN A 156 -12.65 27.32 11.83
N LEU A 157 -12.13 26.20 11.34
CA LEU A 157 -12.96 25.08 10.89
C LEU A 157 -12.66 23.94 11.86
N SER A 158 -13.65 23.11 12.18
CA SER A 158 -13.38 21.70 12.57
C SER A 158 -13.25 21.30 14.06
N GLY A 159 -13.80 22.03 15.04
CA GLY A 159 -13.80 21.55 16.45
C GLY A 159 -14.48 20.18 16.72
N ILE A 160 -15.26 19.65 15.77
CA ILE A 160 -15.84 18.29 15.81
C ILE A 160 -15.48 17.45 14.57
N PHE A 161 -15.18 18.11 13.44
CA PHE A 161 -14.74 17.44 12.22
C PHE A 161 -13.25 17.04 12.27
N ASP A 162 -12.43 17.65 13.14
CA ASP A 162 -11.00 17.35 13.29
C ASP A 162 -10.82 16.09 14.12
N ILE A 163 -11.47 16.02 15.28
CA ILE A 163 -11.31 14.87 16.18
C ILE A 163 -11.75 13.58 15.47
N THR A 164 -12.88 13.62 14.75
CA THR A 164 -13.36 12.45 14.00
C THR A 164 -12.47 12.16 12.79
N GLY A 165 -11.95 13.19 12.12
CA GLY A 165 -11.00 13.08 11.01
C GLY A 165 -9.68 12.44 11.43
N ASP A 166 -9.08 12.94 12.51
CA ASP A 166 -7.82 12.45 13.08
C ASP A 166 -7.94 10.99 13.54
N ILE A 167 -9.05 10.62 14.18
CA ILE A 167 -9.33 9.23 14.56
C ILE A 167 -9.40 8.35 13.31
N LYS A 168 -10.06 8.82 12.25
CA LYS A 168 -10.19 8.05 11.01
C LYS A 168 -8.86 7.86 10.29
N ILE A 169 -8.00 8.88 10.28
CA ILE A 169 -6.64 8.80 9.72
C ILE A 169 -5.83 7.76 10.49
N ARG A 170 -5.73 7.89 11.82
CA ARG A 170 -4.97 6.94 12.66
C ARG A 170 -5.52 5.52 12.60
N PHE A 171 -6.84 5.37 12.54
CA PHE A 171 -7.48 4.08 12.32
C PHE A 171 -7.00 3.43 11.02
N LYS A 172 -7.03 4.18 9.90
CA LYS A 172 -6.62 3.67 8.59
C LYS A 172 -5.15 3.27 8.57
N GLU A 173 -4.27 4.09 9.15
CA GLU A 173 -2.83 3.79 9.25
C GLU A 173 -2.56 2.49 10.01
N HIS A 174 -3.18 2.29 11.18
CA HIS A 174 -3.02 1.05 11.94
C HIS A 174 -3.65 -0.14 11.23
N PHE A 175 -4.82 0.06 10.62
CA PHE A 175 -5.53 -0.96 9.85
C PHE A 175 -4.64 -1.49 8.72
N ASP A 176 -4.12 -0.60 7.88
CA ASP A 176 -3.30 -0.94 6.71
C ASP A 176 -1.97 -1.59 7.12
N ARG A 177 -1.34 -1.06 8.19
CA ARG A 177 -0.10 -1.64 8.73
C ARG A 177 -0.28 -3.08 9.20
N LEU A 178 -1.35 -3.35 9.95
CA LEU A 178 -1.65 -4.70 10.45
C LEU A 178 -2.06 -5.65 9.34
N MET A 179 -2.89 -5.18 8.41
CA MET A 179 -3.33 -5.95 7.25
C MET A 179 -2.12 -6.44 6.44
N LYS A 180 -1.16 -5.54 6.16
CA LYS A 180 0.08 -5.87 5.45
C LYS A 180 1.00 -6.78 6.27
N ALA A 181 1.19 -6.49 7.56
CA ALA A 181 2.09 -7.27 8.42
C ALA A 181 1.63 -8.72 8.65
N ARG A 182 0.32 -8.96 8.67
CA ARG A 182 -0.26 -10.30 8.90
C ARG A 182 -0.76 -10.98 7.62
N ASN A 183 -0.59 -10.34 6.47
CA ASN A 183 -1.09 -10.79 5.17
C ASN A 183 -2.60 -11.13 5.21
N TYR A 184 -3.39 -10.28 5.87
CA TYR A 184 -4.84 -10.44 5.93
C TYR A 184 -5.51 -9.87 4.69
N THR A 185 -6.58 -10.53 4.25
CA THR A 185 -7.55 -9.91 3.34
C THR A 185 -8.30 -8.79 4.07
N PHE A 186 -8.91 -7.88 3.31
CA PHE A 186 -9.70 -6.79 3.87
C PHE A 186 -10.82 -7.28 4.81
N ASP A 187 -11.46 -8.40 4.46
CA ASP A 187 -12.55 -8.99 5.22
C ASP A 187 -12.07 -9.64 6.53
N GLU A 188 -10.94 -10.34 6.49
CA GLU A 188 -10.30 -10.90 7.68
C GLU A 188 -9.82 -9.79 8.63
N MET A 189 -9.26 -8.71 8.09
CA MET A 189 -8.85 -7.57 8.91
C MET A 189 -10.05 -6.87 9.55
N CYS A 190 -11.14 -6.66 8.80
CA CYS A 190 -12.39 -6.11 9.35
C CYS A 190 -12.98 -7.01 10.45
N PHE A 191 -12.90 -8.34 10.28
CA PHE A 191 -13.29 -9.30 11.31
C PHE A 191 -12.43 -9.16 12.56
N SER A 192 -11.09 -9.12 12.41
CA SER A 192 -10.15 -8.97 13.52
C SER A 192 -10.42 -7.70 14.32
N VAL A 193 -10.54 -6.54 13.65
CA VAL A 193 -10.83 -5.25 14.31
C VAL A 193 -12.16 -5.30 15.07
N ALA A 194 -13.20 -5.87 14.47
CA ALA A 194 -14.49 -6.01 15.13
C ALA A 194 -14.39 -6.89 16.38
N MET A 195 -13.54 -7.92 16.36
CA MET A 195 -13.31 -8.76 17.54
C MET A 195 -12.49 -8.07 18.62
N ASP A 196 -11.45 -7.32 18.26
CA ASP A 196 -10.66 -6.55 19.21
C ASP A 196 -11.51 -5.46 19.89
N ILE A 197 -12.36 -4.76 19.14
CA ILE A 197 -13.27 -3.77 19.74
C ILE A 197 -14.24 -4.44 20.72
N ARG A 198 -14.68 -5.68 20.44
CA ARG A 198 -15.53 -6.44 21.37
C ARG A 198 -14.79 -6.89 22.62
N SER A 199 -13.52 -7.28 22.52
CA SER A 199 -12.71 -7.62 23.69
C SER A 199 -12.44 -6.40 24.59
N LEU A 200 -12.39 -5.19 24.01
CA LEU A 200 -12.36 -3.91 24.71
C LEU A 200 -13.72 -3.48 25.32
N GLY A 201 -14.74 -4.35 25.26
CA GLY A 201 -16.08 -4.06 25.80
C GLY A 201 -16.99 -3.27 24.85
N GLY A 202 -16.57 -3.04 23.61
CA GLY A 202 -17.39 -2.42 22.57
C GLY A 202 -18.38 -3.41 21.95
N ASN A 203 -19.35 -2.89 21.19
CA ASN A 203 -20.27 -3.72 20.41
C ASN A 203 -20.40 -3.14 19.00
N ILE A 204 -19.55 -3.63 18.10
CA ILE A 204 -19.50 -3.20 16.71
C ILE A 204 -19.78 -4.36 15.75
N LYS A 205 -20.39 -4.05 14.61
CA LYS A 205 -20.58 -4.99 13.50
C LYS A 205 -19.43 -4.85 12.50
N ILE A 206 -19.07 -5.94 11.84
CA ILE A 206 -18.03 -5.97 10.80
C ILE A 206 -18.37 -4.98 9.67
N SER A 207 -19.65 -4.92 9.26
CA SER A 207 -20.12 -3.95 8.26
C SER A 207 -19.91 -2.50 8.69
N THR A 208 -20.00 -2.20 9.98
CA THR A 208 -19.72 -0.87 10.52
C THR A 208 -18.23 -0.52 10.42
N VAL A 209 -17.33 -1.48 10.68
CA VAL A 209 -15.88 -1.32 10.49
C VAL A 209 -15.56 -1.05 9.02
N LYS A 210 -16.14 -1.84 8.11
CA LYS A 210 -15.99 -1.67 6.66
C LYS A 210 -16.41 -0.27 6.20
N ASN A 211 -17.59 0.17 6.63
CA ASN A 211 -18.12 1.50 6.28
C ASN A 211 -17.26 2.63 6.86
N PHE A 212 -16.73 2.45 8.07
CA PHE A 212 -15.83 3.43 8.68
C PHE A 212 -14.53 3.57 7.89
N TYR A 213 -13.91 2.44 7.50
CA TYR A 213 -12.70 2.41 6.68
C TYR A 213 -12.92 3.09 5.31
N SER A 214 -13.98 2.69 4.60
CA SER A 214 -14.29 3.24 3.27
C SER A 214 -14.79 4.68 3.30
N GLY A 215 -15.14 5.20 4.48
CA GLY A 215 -15.72 6.53 4.62
C GLY A 215 -17.15 6.64 4.12
N VAL A 216 -17.84 5.51 3.95
CA VAL A 216 -19.21 5.47 3.44
C VAL A 216 -20.19 5.71 4.58
N GLY A 217 -20.94 6.81 4.48
CA GLY A 217 -21.97 7.18 5.45
C GLY A 217 -21.45 7.90 6.69
N ARG A 218 -22.37 8.43 7.49
CA ARG A 218 -22.05 9.16 8.72
C ARG A 218 -21.90 8.19 9.88
N SER A 219 -20.74 8.23 10.54
CA SER A 219 -20.49 7.42 11.73
C SER A 219 -21.12 8.06 12.96
N THR A 220 -21.70 7.24 13.83
CA THR A 220 -22.24 7.73 15.10
C THR A 220 -21.09 8.02 16.07
N VAL A 221 -21.32 8.90 17.05
CA VAL A 221 -20.33 9.21 18.11
C VAL A 221 -19.91 7.94 18.85
N SER A 222 -20.84 7.02 19.10
CA SER A 222 -20.55 5.72 19.73
C SER A 222 -19.58 4.88 18.90
N THR A 223 -19.80 4.78 17.58
CA THR A 223 -18.88 4.09 16.65
C THR A 223 -17.49 4.72 16.67
N VAL A 224 -17.41 6.05 16.60
CA VAL A 224 -16.13 6.79 16.62
C VAL A 224 -15.37 6.51 17.92
N ASN A 225 -16.05 6.54 19.07
CA ASN A 225 -15.44 6.27 20.38
C ASN A 225 -14.93 4.83 20.51
N GLN A 226 -15.69 3.84 20.05
CA GLN A 226 -15.27 2.43 20.07
C GLN A 226 -14.03 2.19 19.19
N ILE A 227 -13.98 2.82 18.02
CA ILE A 227 -12.82 2.73 17.12
C ILE A 227 -11.62 3.48 17.70
N ASN A 228 -11.83 4.64 18.31
CA ASN A 228 -10.77 5.39 18.97
C ASN A 228 -10.16 4.61 20.15
N ALA A 229 -10.97 3.87 20.90
CA ALA A 229 -10.48 2.98 21.97
C ALA A 229 -9.54 1.90 21.42
N TRP A 230 -9.90 1.29 20.28
CA TRP A 230 -9.03 0.33 19.60
C TRP A 230 -7.75 0.99 19.07
N VAL A 231 -7.83 2.16 18.42
CA VAL A 231 -6.65 2.92 17.97
C VAL A 231 -5.71 3.23 19.14
N ASN A 232 -6.24 3.67 20.29
CA ASN A 232 -5.43 3.99 21.45
C ASN A 232 -4.84 2.76 22.15
N SER A 233 -5.39 1.56 21.92
CA SER A 233 -4.85 0.32 22.49
C SER A 233 -3.42 0.03 21.99
N PHE A 234 -3.04 0.56 20.82
CA PHE A 234 -1.68 0.42 20.29
C PHE A 234 -0.66 1.34 20.96
N ASN A 235 -1.09 2.41 21.62
CA ASN A 235 -0.20 3.35 22.31
C ASN A 235 0.18 2.89 23.73
N ASN A 236 -0.65 2.04 24.35
CA ASN A 236 -0.45 1.54 25.71
C ASN A 236 0.45 0.29 25.79
N ASN A 237 0.94 -0.24 24.66
CA ASN A 237 1.81 -1.43 24.62
C ASN A 237 3.32 -1.10 24.52
N ASN A 238 3.71 0.18 24.69
CA ASN A 238 5.11 0.63 24.71
C ASN A 238 5.59 1.08 26.11
N ALA A 239 4.84 0.75 27.16
CA ALA A 239 5.13 1.13 28.55
C ALA A 239 5.10 -0.09 29.49
N GLU A 240 5.81 -1.15 29.11
CA GLU A 240 6.22 -2.22 30.03
C GLU A 240 7.68 -2.62 29.75
#